data_AF-A0ABD0Q9A5-F1
#
_entry.id   AF-A0ABD0Q9A5-F1
#
_cell.length_a   1.000
_cell.length_b   1.000
_cell.length_c   1.000
_cell.angle_alpha   90.00
_cell.angle_beta   90.00
_cell.angle_gamma   90.00
#
_symmetry.space_group_name_H-M   'P 1'
#
loop_
_entity.id
_entity.type
_entity.pdbx_description
1 polymer ?
#
loop_
_entity_poly.entity_id
_entity_poly.type
_entity_poly.pdbx_seq_one_letter_code
_entity_poly.pdbx_strand_id
1 'polypeptide(L)'
;VCLEEKDKNTKLSHLAHVMTLYKTRSYTRDPFSWVNVVCRYLHEAFSDITLSLVTYMAELLDKGLPSMQQPLLQIIYSLLSHMDLAGIQVKPFNVEVLKTIEKFVQTVHWKEALNILKLVVSRSASLSLPSYAHGDLAHLEVSRMMWDGSSKALPGKTLEFHFDISE
;
A
#
# COMPACT_ATOMS: atom_id res chain seq x y z
N VAL A 1 -30.06 15.28 -8.72
CA VAL A 1 -29.09 14.24 -8.30
C VAL A 1 -27.73 14.90 -8.25
N CYS A 2 -27.17 15.07 -7.06
CA CYS A 2 -25.84 15.67 -6.88
C CYS A 2 -24.79 14.88 -7.67
N LEU A 3 -23.77 15.57 -8.21
CA LEU A 3 -22.72 14.95 -9.02
C LEU A 3 -22.03 13.78 -8.29
N GLU A 4 -21.83 13.91 -6.97
CA GLU A 4 -21.29 12.85 -6.11
C GLU A 4 -22.13 11.56 -6.09
N GLU A 5 -23.47 11.68 -6.10
CA GLU A 5 -24.33 10.49 -6.18
C GLU A 5 -24.29 9.84 -7.56
N LYS A 6 -24.14 10.64 -8.62
CA LYS A 6 -23.99 10.11 -9.98
C LYS A 6 -22.68 9.35 -10.14
N ASP A 7 -21.59 9.86 -9.58
CA ASP A 7 -20.27 9.21 -9.61
C ASP A 7 -20.22 7.96 -8.73
N LYS A 8 -20.90 7.95 -7.58
CA LYS A 8 -21.08 6.71 -6.79
C LYS A 8 -21.89 5.67 -7.55
N ASN A 9 -22.96 6.08 -8.23
CA ASN A 9 -23.79 5.18 -9.04
C ASN A 9 -23.02 4.56 -10.22
N THR A 10 -22.12 5.29 -10.86
CA THR A 10 -21.26 4.72 -11.94
C THR A 10 -20.20 3.78 -11.39
N LYS A 11 -19.58 4.08 -10.25
CA LYS A 11 -18.65 3.15 -9.58
C LYS A 11 -19.33 1.84 -9.19
N LEU A 12 -20.55 1.92 -8.65
CA LEU A 12 -21.35 0.75 -8.30
C LEU A 12 -21.81 -0.05 -9.52
N SER A 13 -22.08 0.60 -10.66
CA SER A 13 -22.44 -0.10 -11.89
C SER A 13 -21.26 -0.91 -12.45
N HIS A 14 -20.03 -0.39 -12.38
CA HIS A 14 -18.83 -1.15 -12.76
C HIS A 14 -18.60 -2.36 -11.86
N LEU A 15 -18.76 -2.21 -10.55
CA LEU A 15 -18.68 -3.32 -9.60
C LEU A 15 -19.76 -4.38 -9.90
N ALA A 16 -21.01 -3.97 -10.08
CA ALA A 16 -22.11 -4.86 -10.41
C ALA A 16 -21.87 -5.64 -11.71
N HIS A 17 -21.29 -4.97 -12.72
CA HIS A 17 -20.93 -5.62 -13.97
C HIS A 17 -19.86 -6.71 -13.76
N VAL A 18 -18.78 -6.41 -13.04
CA VAL A 18 -17.70 -7.39 -12.75
C VAL A 18 -18.19 -8.56 -11.90
N MET A 19 -19.08 -8.31 -10.94
CA MET A 19 -19.75 -9.37 -10.17
C MET A 19 -20.63 -10.25 -11.08
N THR A 20 -21.34 -9.63 -12.03
CA THR A 20 -22.18 -10.35 -13.00
C THR A 20 -21.33 -11.26 -13.88
N LEU A 21 -20.23 -10.75 -14.46
CA LEU A 21 -19.32 -11.54 -15.29
C LEU A 21 -18.80 -12.79 -14.56
N TYR A 22 -18.50 -12.68 -13.27
CA TYR A 22 -18.04 -13.81 -12.47
C TYR A 22 -19.17 -14.81 -12.21
N LYS A 23 -20.36 -14.32 -11.83
CA LYS A 23 -21.56 -15.14 -11.64
C LYS A 23 -21.94 -15.93 -12.90
N THR A 24 -21.87 -15.30 -14.07
CA THR A 24 -22.18 -15.92 -15.37
C THR A 24 -21.02 -16.74 -15.94
N ARG A 25 -19.89 -16.86 -15.21
CA ARG A 25 -18.66 -17.55 -15.64
C ARG A 25 -18.11 -17.03 -16.97
N SER A 26 -18.34 -15.76 -17.29
CA SER A 26 -17.89 -15.09 -18.51
C SER A 26 -16.71 -14.15 -18.26
N TYR A 27 -16.19 -14.08 -17.04
CA TYR A 27 -14.94 -13.41 -16.73
C TYR A 27 -13.75 -14.28 -17.20
N THR A 28 -12.99 -13.79 -18.18
CA THR A 28 -11.98 -14.59 -18.89
C THR A 28 -10.56 -14.46 -18.32
N ARG A 29 -10.35 -13.58 -17.35
CA ARG A 29 -9.05 -13.42 -16.67
C ARG A 29 -8.96 -14.35 -15.46
N ASP A 30 -7.76 -14.49 -14.93
CA ASP A 30 -7.49 -15.31 -13.76
C ASP A 30 -8.27 -14.82 -12.52
N PRO A 31 -8.57 -15.70 -11.55
CA PRO A 31 -9.32 -15.34 -10.35
C PRO A 31 -8.69 -14.22 -9.53
N PHE A 32 -7.36 -14.09 -9.54
CA PHE A 32 -6.66 -13.05 -8.79
C PHE A 32 -6.83 -11.68 -9.44
N SER A 33 -6.79 -11.59 -10.77
CA SER A 33 -7.18 -10.38 -11.51
C SER A 33 -8.61 -9.95 -11.20
N TRP A 34 -9.54 -10.90 -11.05
CA TRP A 34 -10.91 -10.57 -10.65
C TRP A 34 -10.96 -9.94 -9.25
N VAL A 35 -10.30 -10.57 -8.26
CA VAL A 35 -10.22 -10.04 -6.88
C VAL A 35 -9.63 -8.62 -6.89
N ASN A 36 -8.59 -8.38 -7.69
CA ASN A 36 -7.96 -7.06 -7.81
C ASN A 36 -8.91 -5.98 -8.32
N VAL A 37 -9.69 -6.30 -9.35
CA VAL A 37 -10.66 -5.35 -9.91
C VAL A 37 -11.80 -5.09 -8.92
N VAL A 38 -12.28 -6.12 -8.24
CA VAL A 38 -13.34 -5.97 -7.21
C VAL A 38 -12.86 -5.12 -6.04
N CYS A 39 -11.67 -5.39 -5.50
CA CYS A 39 -11.10 -4.62 -4.40
C CYS A 39 -10.86 -3.15 -4.79
N ARG A 40 -10.43 -2.90 -6.03
CA ARG A 40 -10.30 -1.54 -6.58
C ARG A 40 -11.64 -0.81 -6.57
N TYR A 41 -12.69 -1.41 -7.14
CA TYR A 41 -14.00 -0.76 -7.22
C TYR A 41 -14.67 -0.62 -5.85
N LEU A 42 -14.43 -1.55 -4.91
CA LEU A 42 -14.86 -1.38 -3.52
C LEU A 42 -14.19 -0.17 -2.88
N HIS A 43 -12.87 0.00 -3.04
CA HIS A 43 -12.16 1.16 -2.51
C HIS A 43 -12.63 2.47 -3.17
N GLU A 44 -12.82 2.49 -4.49
CA GLU A 44 -13.29 3.68 -5.21
C GLU A 44 -14.70 4.10 -4.78
N ALA A 45 -15.61 3.15 -4.52
CA ALA A 45 -16.98 3.42 -4.10
C ALA A 45 -17.09 3.73 -2.59
N PHE A 46 -16.24 3.11 -1.76
CA PHE A 46 -16.32 3.17 -0.31
C PHE A 46 -14.93 3.28 0.34
N SER A 47 -14.22 4.36 0.03
CA SER A 47 -12.87 4.64 0.56
C SER A 47 -12.83 4.62 2.10
N ASP A 48 -13.85 5.22 2.72
CA ASP A 48 -13.87 5.50 4.16
C ASP A 48 -13.99 4.22 5.01
N ILE A 49 -14.58 3.16 4.46
CA ILE A 49 -14.74 1.87 5.14
C ILE A 49 -13.65 0.87 4.77
N THR A 50 -12.80 1.17 3.77
CA THR A 50 -11.84 0.19 3.23
C THR A 50 -10.87 -0.29 4.30
N LEU A 51 -10.40 0.60 5.17
CA LEU A 51 -9.54 0.22 6.30
C LEU A 51 -10.24 -0.74 7.27
N SER A 52 -11.52 -0.47 7.58
CA SER A 52 -12.32 -1.36 8.44
C SER A 52 -12.49 -2.75 7.80
N LEU A 53 -12.65 -2.81 6.47
CA LEU A 53 -12.70 -4.07 5.74
C LEU A 53 -11.36 -4.82 5.84
N VAL A 54 -10.22 -4.14 5.68
CA VAL A 54 -8.89 -4.75 5.84
C VAL A 54 -8.69 -5.30 7.25
N THR A 55 -9.04 -4.53 8.28
CA THR A 55 -8.99 -5.00 9.68
C THR A 55 -9.85 -6.24 9.89
N TYR A 56 -11.08 -6.25 9.36
CA TYR A 56 -11.96 -7.41 9.45
C TYR A 56 -11.39 -8.64 8.71
N MET A 57 -10.79 -8.46 7.53
CA MET A 57 -10.11 -9.55 6.82
C MET A 57 -8.93 -10.10 7.62
N ALA A 58 -8.15 -9.24 8.29
CA ALA A 58 -7.05 -9.65 9.16
C ALA A 58 -7.56 -10.42 10.38
N GLU A 59 -8.63 -9.96 11.02
CA GLU A 59 -9.24 -10.69 12.14
C GLU A 59 -9.75 -12.07 11.71
N LEU A 60 -10.39 -12.16 10.54
CA LEU A 60 -10.83 -13.43 9.97
C LEU A 60 -9.66 -14.34 9.61
N LEU A 61 -8.52 -13.77 9.20
CA LEU A 61 -7.30 -14.51 8.92
C LEU A 61 -6.70 -15.11 10.21
N ASP A 62 -6.78 -14.40 11.34
CA ASP A 62 -6.26 -14.88 12.63
C ASP A 62 -7.13 -15.97 13.27
N LYS A 63 -8.45 -15.84 13.14
CA LYS A 63 -9.44 -16.70 13.82
C LYS A 63 -10.11 -17.73 12.92
N GLY A 64 -9.91 -17.64 11.61
CA GLY A 64 -10.63 -18.42 10.60
C GLY A 64 -10.01 -19.79 10.30
N LEU A 65 -10.61 -20.48 9.32
CA LEU A 65 -10.17 -21.79 8.85
C LEU A 65 -8.88 -21.69 8.03
N PRO A 66 -7.94 -22.66 8.14
CA PRO A 66 -6.72 -22.67 7.34
C PRO A 66 -6.93 -22.59 5.82
N SER A 67 -8.02 -23.18 5.31
CA SER A 67 -8.36 -23.15 3.88
C SER A 67 -8.64 -21.74 3.33
N MET A 68 -8.95 -20.78 4.22
CA MET A 68 -9.26 -19.39 3.84
C MET A 68 -8.03 -18.48 3.92
N GLN A 69 -6.90 -18.94 4.45
CA GLN A 69 -5.74 -18.09 4.72
C GLN A 69 -5.15 -17.47 3.44
N GLN A 70 -4.90 -18.28 2.41
CA GLN A 70 -4.37 -17.77 1.14
C GLN A 70 -5.33 -16.77 0.44
N PRO A 71 -6.64 -17.06 0.27
CA PRO A 71 -7.58 -16.07 -0.26
C PRO A 71 -7.64 -14.77 0.54
N LEU A 72 -7.64 -14.85 1.87
CA LEU A 72 -7.70 -13.67 2.74
C LEU A 72 -6.43 -12.81 2.61
N LEU A 73 -5.24 -13.42 2.58
CA LEU A 73 -3.99 -12.70 2.32
C LEU A 73 -4.01 -12.00 0.96
N GLN A 74 -4.54 -12.65 -0.08
CA GLN A 74 -4.69 -12.05 -1.41
C GLN A 74 -5.65 -10.85 -1.41
N ILE A 75 -6.79 -10.95 -0.72
CA ILE A 75 -7.76 -9.85 -0.59
C ILE A 75 -7.14 -8.68 0.19
N ILE A 76 -6.45 -8.94 1.30
CA ILE A 76 -5.76 -7.91 2.09
C ILE A 76 -4.73 -7.19 1.23
N TYR A 77 -3.87 -7.92 0.53
CA TYR A 77 -2.89 -7.34 -0.40
C TYR A 77 -3.57 -6.42 -1.42
N SER A 78 -4.64 -6.93 -2.03
CA SER A 78 -5.38 -6.22 -3.06
C SER A 78 -6.00 -4.92 -2.56
N LEU A 79 -6.71 -4.95 -1.43
CA LEU A 79 -7.29 -3.74 -0.81
C LEU A 79 -6.21 -2.71 -0.47
N LEU A 80 -5.13 -3.14 0.18
CA LEU A 80 -4.01 -2.27 0.56
C LEU A 80 -3.31 -1.64 -0.65
N SER A 81 -3.32 -2.32 -1.81
CA SER A 81 -2.68 -1.79 -3.03
C SER A 81 -3.37 -0.55 -3.60
N HIS A 82 -4.66 -0.39 -3.32
CA HIS A 82 -5.47 0.73 -3.80
C HIS A 82 -5.59 1.86 -2.77
N MET A 83 -5.35 1.57 -1.48
CA MET A 83 -5.43 2.54 -0.40
C MET A 83 -4.23 3.51 -0.38
N ASP A 84 -4.47 4.73 0.11
CA ASP A 84 -3.42 5.63 0.57
C ASP A 84 -3.03 5.30 2.02
N LEU A 85 -1.80 4.83 2.22
CA LEU A 85 -1.30 4.44 3.53
C LEU A 85 -0.73 5.61 4.34
N ALA A 86 -0.42 6.74 3.69
CA ALA A 86 0.20 7.89 4.35
C ALA A 86 -0.74 8.58 5.35
N GLY A 87 -2.05 8.52 5.11
CA GLY A 87 -3.08 9.12 5.97
C GLY A 87 -3.61 8.22 7.09
N ILE A 88 -3.14 6.97 7.20
CA ILE A 88 -3.68 5.99 8.14
C ILE A 88 -3.11 6.20 9.55
N GLN A 89 -3.96 6.03 10.57
CA GLN A 89 -3.51 5.92 11.95
C GLN A 89 -2.60 4.68 12.13
N VAL A 90 -1.29 4.91 12.16
CA VAL A 90 -0.26 3.86 12.10
C VAL A 90 -0.35 2.87 13.26
N LYS A 91 -0.67 3.34 14.48
CA LYS A 91 -0.73 2.48 15.68
C LYS A 91 -1.77 1.35 15.58
N PRO A 92 -3.07 1.62 15.37
CA PRO A 92 -4.08 0.57 15.27
C PRO A 92 -3.83 -0.34 14.05
N PHE A 93 -3.44 0.24 12.92
CA PHE A 93 -3.12 -0.53 11.71
C PHE A 93 -1.99 -1.56 11.95
N ASN A 94 -0.91 -1.15 12.59
CA ASN A 94 0.21 -2.05 12.87
C ASN A 94 -0.18 -3.17 13.84
N VAL A 95 -1.00 -2.86 14.84
CA VAL A 95 -1.38 -3.84 15.88
C VAL A 95 -2.40 -4.85 15.36
N GLU A 96 -3.39 -4.41 14.58
CA GLU A 96 -4.50 -5.28 14.15
C GLU A 96 -4.18 -6.00 12.83
N VAL A 97 -3.51 -5.33 11.91
CA VAL A 97 -3.21 -5.87 10.57
C VAL A 97 -1.80 -6.43 10.52
N LEU A 98 -0.76 -5.62 10.72
CA LEU A 98 0.62 -6.07 10.47
C LEU A 98 1.08 -7.19 11.40
N LYS A 99 0.77 -7.11 12.70
CA LYS A 99 1.07 -8.21 13.64
C LYS A 99 0.40 -9.52 13.25
N THR A 100 -0.79 -9.46 12.66
CA THR A 100 -1.48 -10.66 12.17
C THR A 100 -0.77 -11.23 10.96
N ILE A 101 -0.42 -10.37 9.98
CA ILE A 101 0.32 -10.79 8.77
C ILE A 101 1.70 -11.39 9.12
N GLU A 102 2.37 -10.86 10.14
CA GLU A 102 3.68 -11.35 10.59
C GLU A 102 3.67 -12.84 10.97
N LYS A 103 2.58 -13.32 11.56
CA LYS A 103 2.41 -14.75 11.93
C LYS A 103 2.53 -15.68 10.71
N PHE A 104 2.22 -15.18 9.51
CA PHE A 104 2.22 -15.98 8.27
C PHE A 104 3.59 -16.04 7.58
N VAL A 105 4.58 -15.25 8.01
CA VAL A 105 5.92 -15.20 7.40
C VAL A 105 6.67 -16.53 7.55
N GLN A 106 6.38 -17.31 8.59
CA GLN A 106 7.01 -18.62 8.82
C GLN A 106 6.11 -19.80 8.41
N THR A 107 5.01 -19.54 7.70
CA THR A 107 4.04 -20.55 7.28
C THR A 107 4.21 -20.92 5.80
N VAL A 108 3.38 -21.84 5.31
CA VAL A 108 3.31 -22.16 3.86
C VAL A 108 2.90 -20.95 2.99
N HIS A 109 2.25 -19.93 3.58
CA HIS A 109 1.77 -18.71 2.91
C HIS A 109 2.73 -17.52 3.01
N TRP A 110 4.01 -17.79 3.30
CA TRP A 110 5.01 -16.74 3.52
C TRP A 110 5.18 -15.79 2.33
N LYS A 111 4.96 -16.24 1.09
CA LYS A 111 5.12 -15.41 -0.11
C LYS A 111 4.07 -14.31 -0.15
N GLU A 112 2.82 -14.65 0.13
CA GLU A 112 1.71 -13.73 0.19
C GLU A 112 1.89 -12.73 1.34
N ALA A 113 2.27 -13.20 2.52
CA ALA A 113 2.56 -12.33 3.66
C ALA A 113 3.72 -11.35 3.35
N LEU A 114 4.81 -11.85 2.76
CA LEU A 114 5.96 -11.02 2.37
C LEU A 114 5.56 -9.95 1.34
N ASN A 115 4.69 -10.27 0.38
CA ASN A 115 4.22 -9.30 -0.61
C ASN A 115 3.42 -8.16 0.04
N ILE A 116 2.58 -8.47 1.04
CA ILE A 116 1.86 -7.45 1.82
C ILE A 116 2.85 -6.56 2.57
N LEU A 117 3.82 -7.14 3.28
CA LEU A 117 4.80 -6.38 4.03
C LEU A 117 5.63 -5.46 3.12
N LYS A 118 6.08 -5.97 1.96
CA LYS A 118 6.78 -5.17 0.95
C LYS A 118 5.94 -4.01 0.43
N LEU A 119 4.66 -4.26 0.13
CA LEU A 119 3.73 -3.24 -0.34
C LEU A 119 3.57 -2.13 0.70
N VAL A 120 3.31 -2.50 1.96
CA VAL A 120 3.11 -1.55 3.05
C VAL A 120 4.36 -0.70 3.26
N VAL A 121 5.55 -1.31 3.33
CA VAL A 121 6.81 -0.58 3.47
C VAL A 121 7.02 0.38 2.29
N SER A 122 6.81 -0.09 1.06
CA SER A 122 7.01 0.72 -0.15
C SER A 122 6.06 1.92 -0.21
N ARG A 123 4.84 1.81 0.30
CA ARG A 123 3.80 2.84 0.20
C ARG A 123 3.65 3.72 1.44
N SER A 124 4.24 3.32 2.57
CA SER A 124 4.22 4.12 3.81
C SER A 124 5.42 5.09 3.91
N ALA A 125 6.38 4.99 2.99
CA ALA A 125 7.52 5.90 2.94
C ALA A 125 7.05 7.31 2.54
N SER A 126 7.14 8.27 3.46
CA SER A 126 6.95 9.68 3.18
C SER A 126 8.32 10.35 3.04
N LEU A 127 8.60 10.92 1.87
CA LEU A 127 9.75 11.79 1.68
C LEU A 127 9.32 13.21 2.06
N SER A 128 9.60 13.62 3.30
CA SER A 128 9.47 15.02 3.68
C SER A 128 10.54 15.84 2.97
N LEU A 129 10.15 16.78 2.11
CA LEU A 129 11.10 17.78 1.62
C LEU A 129 11.57 18.62 2.80
N PRO A 130 12.89 18.94 2.89
CA PRO A 130 13.37 19.92 3.85
C PRO A 130 12.59 21.23 3.65
N SER A 131 12.10 21.82 4.74
CA SER A 131 11.50 23.16 4.69
C SER A 131 12.62 24.16 4.41
N TYR A 132 12.80 24.53 3.14
CA TYR A 132 13.73 25.58 2.77
C TYR A 132 13.06 26.93 3.06
N ALA A 133 13.61 27.65 4.03
CA ALA A 133 13.29 29.06 4.21
C ALA A 133 13.60 29.80 2.90
N HIS A 134 12.69 30.70 2.52
CA HIS A 134 12.65 31.41 1.24
C HIS A 134 13.92 32.29 1.09
N GLY A 135 14.99 31.74 0.51
CA GLY A 135 16.27 32.45 0.33
C GLY A 135 17.32 31.73 -0.52
N ASP A 136 17.33 30.39 -0.55
CA ASP A 136 18.44 29.61 -1.14
C ASP A 136 18.26 29.13 -2.59
N LEU A 137 17.19 29.55 -3.29
CA LEU A 137 16.89 29.07 -4.64
C LEU A 137 18.00 29.39 -5.67
N ALA A 138 18.73 30.49 -5.49
CA ALA A 138 19.80 30.90 -6.41
C ALA A 138 21.05 30.00 -6.35
N HIS A 139 21.31 29.34 -5.21
CA HIS A 139 22.46 28.44 -5.07
C HIS A 139 22.21 27.07 -5.73
N LEU A 140 20.93 26.69 -5.86
CA LEU A 140 20.51 25.38 -6.36
C LEU A 140 20.56 25.27 -7.89
N GLU A 141 20.37 26.38 -8.62
CA GLU A 141 20.54 26.39 -10.09
C GLU A 141 22.00 26.14 -10.49
N VAL A 142 22.95 26.72 -9.74
CA VAL A 142 24.39 26.50 -9.95
C VAL A 142 24.77 25.05 -9.63
N SER A 143 24.28 24.49 -8.51
CA SER A 143 24.54 23.09 -8.17
C SER A 143 23.88 22.09 -9.14
N ARG A 144 22.73 22.42 -9.73
CA ARG A 144 22.03 21.55 -10.70
C ARG A 144 22.76 21.44 -12.04
N MET A 145 23.39 22.53 -12.51
CA MET A 145 24.20 22.50 -13.73
C MET A 145 25.48 21.67 -13.58
N MET A 146 25.97 21.45 -12.35
CA MET A 146 27.16 20.63 -12.07
C MET A 146 26.86 19.13 -11.86
N TRP A 147 25.58 18.72 -11.92
CA TRP A 147 25.11 17.37 -11.61
C TRP A 147 25.01 16.42 -12.81
N ASP A 148 25.71 16.67 -13.92
CA ASP A 148 25.81 15.74 -15.07
C ASP A 148 26.99 14.75 -14.94
N GLY A 149 27.13 14.14 -13.76
CA GLY A 149 28.32 13.33 -13.47
C GLY A 149 28.11 12.30 -12.37
N SER A 150 27.43 11.20 -12.71
CA SER A 150 27.67 9.85 -12.17
C SER A 150 27.88 9.65 -10.64
N SER A 151 27.23 10.41 -9.76
CA SER A 151 27.27 10.10 -8.31
C SER A 151 25.89 10.19 -7.67
N LYS A 152 25.27 9.01 -7.47
CA LYS A 152 24.05 8.84 -6.67
C LYS A 152 24.42 8.84 -5.18
N ALA A 153 24.72 10.01 -4.63
CA ALA A 153 24.81 10.18 -3.18
C ALA A 153 23.52 10.83 -2.65
N LEU A 154 23.01 10.31 -1.54
CA LEU A 154 21.87 10.91 -0.83
C LEU A 154 22.29 12.28 -0.27
N PRO A 155 21.48 13.33 -0.44
CA PRO A 155 21.78 14.64 0.16
C PRO A 155 21.58 14.58 1.68
N GLY A 156 22.65 14.76 2.43
CA GLY A 156 22.65 14.78 3.90
C GLY A 156 24.05 14.53 4.47
N LYS A 157 24.28 14.94 5.73
CA LYS A 157 25.52 14.56 6.45
C LYS A 157 25.50 13.07 6.73
N THR A 158 26.32 12.30 6.03
CA THR A 158 26.64 10.91 6.41
C THR A 158 27.51 10.92 7.66
N LEU A 159 27.33 9.92 8.53
CA LEU A 159 28.13 9.66 9.74
C LEU A 159 29.62 9.94 9.51
N GLU A 160 30.15 10.89 10.26
CA GLU A 160 31.58 11.20 10.28
C GLU A 160 32.27 10.28 11.29
N PHE A 161 33.05 9.34 10.80
CA PHE A 161 33.88 8.47 11.64
C PHE A 161 35.27 9.10 11.77
N HIS A 162 35.65 9.46 13.00
CA HIS A 162 37.04 9.71 13.36
C HIS A 162 37.60 8.41 13.95
N PHE A 163 38.59 7.83 13.27
CA PHE A 163 39.43 6.76 13.84
C PHE A 163 40.65 7.42 14.47
N ASP A 164 40.75 7.34 15.80
CA ASP A 164 41.97 7.67 16.53
C ASP A 164 42.92 6.46 16.42
N ILE A 165 44.06 6.63 15.74
CA ILE A 165 45.08 5.59 15.56
C ILE A 165 46.29 5.93 16.44
N SER A 166 46.03 6.28 17.70
CA SER A 166 47.07 6.42 18.72
C SER A 166 47.13 5.15 19.55
N GLU A 167 48.02 4.24 19.17
CA GLU A 167 48.52 3.14 20.02
C GLU A 167 49.93 3.49 20.52
#